data_AF-A0A5K3EG85-F1
#
_entry.id   AF-A0A5K3EG85-F1
#
_cell.length_a   1.000
_cell.length_b   1.000
_cell.length_c   1.000
_cell.angle_alpha   90.00
_cell.angle_beta   90.00
_cell.angle_gamma   90.00
#
_symmetry.space_group_name_H-M   'P 1'
#
loop_
_entity.id
_entity.type
_entity.pdbx_description
1 polymer ?
#
loop_
_entity_poly.entity_id
_entity_poly.type
_entity_poly.pdbx_seq_one_letter_code
_entity_poly.pdbx_strand_id
1 'polypeptide(L)' 'MVENSSCVLFVLVQVQSFLLTNARIVDYPIVYCNEGFAKMTGYSRVDIMQKSGSCAYLYGEQTTQEMKDRLMQALDNQER' A
#
# COMPACT_ATOMS: atom_id res chain seq x y z
N MET A 1 35.10 18.32 -1.88
CA MET A 1 34.83 18.99 -0.59
C MET A 1 33.66 19.94 -0.89
N VAL A 2 32.38 19.51 -0.95
CA VAL A 2 31.45 19.14 0.16
C VAL A 2 31.42 20.33 1.14
N GLU A 3 30.37 21.12 1.39
CA GLU A 3 28.89 21.00 1.44
C GLU A 3 28.28 22.43 1.59
N ASN A 4 27.03 22.73 1.15
CA ASN A 4 25.81 23.00 1.98
C ASN A 4 25.24 24.39 1.60
N SER A 5 23.95 24.77 1.58
CA SER A 5 22.68 24.18 2.01
C SER A 5 21.55 24.88 1.23
N SER A 6 20.92 24.19 0.29
CA SER A 6 19.57 24.52 -0.18
C SER A 6 18.86 23.20 -0.25
N CYS A 7 17.94 22.97 0.70
CA CYS A 7 17.18 21.74 0.86
C CYS A 7 16.45 21.37 -0.46
N VAL A 8 17.08 20.54 -1.29
CA VAL A 8 16.37 19.83 -2.35
C VAL A 8 15.87 18.53 -1.74
N LEU A 9 14.89 18.64 -0.84
CA LEU A 9 14.03 17.51 -0.53
C LEU A 9 12.98 17.42 -1.65
N PHE A 10 13.45 17.06 -2.85
CA PHE A 10 12.58 16.65 -3.94
C PHE A 10 12.26 15.17 -3.72
N VAL A 11 11.51 14.88 -2.65
CA VAL A 11 10.81 13.61 -2.52
C VAL A 11 9.65 13.67 -3.50
N LEU A 12 9.93 13.36 -4.77
CA LEU A 12 8.90 12.95 -5.74
C LEU A 12 8.38 11.58 -5.35
N VAL A 13 7.71 11.50 -4.21
CA VAL A 13 6.71 10.46 -4.01
C VAL A 13 5.48 11.17 -3.45
N GLN A 14 4.74 11.85 -4.33
CA GLN A 14 3.34 12.16 -4.09
C GLN A 14 2.58 10.82 -4.06
N VAL A 15 2.77 10.02 -3.01
CA VAL A 15 1.85 8.90 -2.76
C VAL A 15 0.56 9.53 -2.27
N GLN A 16 -0.31 9.86 -3.20
CA GLN A 16 -1.60 10.46 -2.88
C GLN A 16 -2.46 9.46 -2.07
N SER A 17 -2.19 8.15 -2.19
CA SER A 17 -2.95 7.05 -1.58
C SER A 17 -2.04 5.92 -1.09
N PHE A 18 -2.01 5.63 0.22
CA PHE A 18 -1.23 4.54 0.81
C PHE A 18 -1.94 3.88 2.01
N LEU A 19 -1.56 2.63 2.27
CA LEU A 19 -1.98 1.82 3.42
C LEU A 19 -0.75 1.23 4.11
N LEU A 20 -0.89 0.94 5.40
CA LEU A 20 0.12 0.25 6.20
C LEU A 20 -0.48 -1.06 6.68
N THR A 21 0.27 -2.14 6.54
CA THR A 21 -0.13 -3.49 6.93
C THR A 21 0.87 -4.07 7.91
N ASN A 22 0.42 -4.98 8.77
CA ASN A 22 1.32 -5.73 9.63
C ASN A 22 1.87 -6.94 8.87
N ALA A 23 3.12 -6.85 8.42
CA ALA A 23 3.80 -7.91 7.66
C ALA A 23 4.00 -9.22 8.45
N ARG A 24 3.89 -9.21 9.78
CA ARG A 24 4.16 -10.37 10.66
C ARG A 24 2.93 -11.20 11.01
N ILE A 25 1.75 -10.75 10.59
CA ILE A 25 0.49 -11.45 10.87
C ILE A 25 -0.03 -12.01 9.56
N VAL A 26 -0.57 -13.22 9.61
CA VAL A 26 -1.26 -13.88 8.49
C VAL A 26 -2.28 -12.92 7.87
N ASP A 27 -2.36 -12.93 6.53
CA ASP A 27 -3.19 -12.03 5.71
C ASP A 27 -2.79 -10.55 5.70
N TYR A 28 -1.70 -10.17 6.38
CA TYR A 28 -1.14 -8.83 6.37
C TYR A 28 -2.17 -7.74 6.74
N PRO A 29 -2.79 -7.78 7.93
CA PRO A 29 -3.92 -6.93 8.26
C PRO A 29 -3.56 -5.44 8.15
N ILE A 30 -4.45 -4.66 7.53
CA ILE A 30 -4.28 -3.22 7.37
C ILE A 30 -4.46 -2.54 8.73
N VAL A 31 -3.39 -1.89 9.20
CA VAL A 31 -3.34 -1.13 10.47
C VAL A 31 -3.52 0.37 10.28
N TYR A 32 -3.35 0.86 9.05
CA TYR A 32 -3.59 2.26 8.72
C TYR A 32 -3.97 2.44 7.25
N CYS A 33 -4.86 3.39 6.98
CA CYS A 33 -5.25 3.81 5.65
C CYS A 33 -5.30 5.33 5.58
N ASN A 34 -4.65 5.93 4.58
CA ASN A 34 -4.77 7.36 4.33
C ASN A 34 -6.12 7.72 3.66
N GLU A 35 -6.51 9.00 3.75
CA GLU A 35 -7.76 9.49 3.15
C GLU A 35 -7.77 9.38 1.62
N GLY A 36 -6.61 9.51 0.96
CA GLY A 36 -6.54 9.42 -0.49
C GLY A 36 -6.91 8.05 -1.01
N PHE A 37 -6.50 6.98 -0.31
CA PHE A 37 -6.88 5.61 -0.66
C PHE A 37 -8.37 5.35 -0.43
N ALA A 38 -8.91 5.79 0.71
CA ALA A 38 -10.35 5.68 0.99
C ALA A 38 -11.18 6.40 -0.09
N LYS A 39 -10.77 7.63 -0.48
CA LYS A 39 -11.43 8.40 -1.54
C LYS A 39 -11.32 7.76 -2.93
N MET A 40 -10.16 7.19 -3.26
CA MET A 40 -9.91 6.54 -4.56
C MET A 40 -10.70 5.25 -4.73
N THR A 41 -10.82 4.46 -3.66
CA THR A 41 -11.48 3.16 -3.70
C THR A 41 -12.98 3.24 -3.41
N GLY A 42 -13.45 4.35 -2.81
CA GLY A 42 -14.83 4.53 -2.39
C GLY A 42 -15.20 3.82 -1.09
N TYR A 43 -14.26 3.09 -0.48
CA TYR A 43 -14.45 2.46 0.82
C TYR A 43 -14.18 3.44 1.96
N SER A 44 -14.94 3.34 3.05
CA SER A 44 -14.61 4.10 4.24
C SER A 44 -13.35 3.55 4.89
N ARG A 45 -12.63 4.39 5.65
CA ARG A 45 -11.49 3.91 6.45
C ARG A 45 -11.89 2.76 7.36
N VAL A 46 -13.07 2.81 7.97
CA VAL A 46 -13.56 1.77 8.88
C VAL A 46 -13.71 0.44 8.15
N ASP A 47 -14.16 0.48 6.89
CA ASP A 47 -14.27 -0.73 6.08
C ASP A 47 -12.90 -1.29 5.69
N ILE A 48 -11.90 -0.44 5.45
CA ILE A 48 -10.56 -0.85 5.02
C ILE A 48 -9.72 -1.41 6.17
N MET A 49 -9.87 -0.84 7.37
CA MET A 49 -9.12 -1.28 8.55
C MET A 49 -9.40 -2.77 8.83
N GLN A 50 -8.36 -3.50 9.27
CA GLN A 50 -8.42 -4.95 9.55
C GLN A 50 -8.72 -5.85 8.33
N LYS A 51 -8.86 -5.30 7.11
CA LYS A 51 -8.88 -6.12 5.90
C LYS A 51 -7.47 -6.59 5.54
N SER A 52 -7.39 -7.62 4.68
CA SER A 52 -6.12 -8.15 4.20
C SER A 52 -5.35 -7.13 3.36
N GLY A 53 -4.04 -7.07 3.58
CA GLY A 53 -3.09 -6.25 2.84
C GLY A 53 -2.91 -6.66 1.38
N SER A 54 -3.34 -7.88 1.02
CA SER A 54 -3.46 -8.32 -0.38
C SER A 54 -4.49 -7.52 -1.18
N CYS A 55 -5.34 -6.73 -0.51
CA CYS A 55 -6.38 -5.91 -1.15
C CYS A 55 -7.32 -6.72 -2.06
N ALA A 56 -7.56 -8.00 -1.75
CA ALA A 56 -8.39 -8.88 -2.56
C ALA A 56 -9.83 -8.37 -2.77
N TYR A 57 -10.33 -7.53 -1.85
CA TYR A 57 -11.63 -6.87 -1.95
C TYR A 57 -11.69 -5.77 -3.03
N LEU A 58 -10.55 -5.35 -3.57
CA LEU A 58 -10.47 -4.41 -4.70
C LEU A 58 -10.35 -5.12 -6.05
N TYR A 59 -10.26 -6.45 -6.06
CA TYR A 59 -10.12 -7.19 -7.32
C TYR A 59 -11.42 -7.10 -8.11
N GLY A 60 -11.31 -6.66 -9.36
CA GLY A 60 -12.40 -6.59 -10.31
C GLY A 60 -12.04 -7.24 -11.65
N GLU A 61 -12.87 -7.04 -12.67
CA GLU A 61 -12.63 -7.56 -14.02
C GLU A 61 -11.33 -7.04 -14.64
N GLN A 62 -10.83 -5.89 -14.16
CA GLN A 62 -9.57 -5.30 -14.59
C GLN A 62 -8.33 -5.89 -13.88
N THR A 63 -8.51 -6.76 -12.88
CA THR A 63 -7.41 -7.36 -12.12
C THR A 63 -7.04 -8.72 -12.70
N THR A 64 -5.95 -8.77 -13.47
CA THR A 64 -5.44 -10.01 -14.04
C THR A 64 -4.75 -10.89 -12.98
N GLN A 65 -4.60 -12.19 -13.27
CA GLN A 65 -3.90 -13.11 -12.38
C GLN A 65 -2.43 -12.71 -12.17
N GLU A 66 -1.76 -12.23 -13.23
CA GLU A 66 -0.37 -11.75 -13.16
C GLU A 66 -0.19 -10.59 -12.16
N MET A 67 -1.16 -9.65 -12.10
CA MET A 67 -1.12 -8.56 -11.12
C MET A 67 -1.25 -9.06 -9.69
N LYS A 68 -2.10 -10.07 -9.46
CA LYS A 68 -2.27 -10.72 -8.15
C LYS A 68 -0.99 -11.43 -7.74
N ASP A 69 -0.41 -12.22 -8.65
CA ASP A 69 0.81 -12.98 -8.38
C ASP A 69 1.99 -12.06 -8.08
N ARG A 70 2.13 -10.95 -8.83
CA ARG A 70 3.15 -9.93 -8.57
C ARG A 70 2.98 -9.26 -7.21
N LEU A 71 1.74 -8.97 -6.80
CA LEU A 71 1.45 -8.39 -5.50
C LEU A 71 1.80 -9.38 -4.38
N MET A 72 1.38 -10.64 -4.50
CA MET A 72 1.68 -11.68 -3.52
C MET A 72 3.18 -11.91 -3.39
N GLN A 73 3.91 -12.00 -4.51
CA GLN A 73 5.38 -12.08 -4.49
C GLN A 73 6.02 -10.88 -3.78
N ALA A 74 5.49 -9.67 -3.95
CA ALA A 74 6.02 -8.49 -3.28
C ALA A 74 5.80 -8.51 -1.76
N LEU A 75 4.68 -9.09 -1.31
CA LEU A 75 4.38 -9.27 0.12
C LEU A 75 5.24 -10.38 0.73
N ASP A 76 5.36 -11.53 0.04
CA ASP A 76 6.14 -12.68 0.52
C ASP A 76 7.65 -12.44 0.48
N ASN A 77 8.15 -11.58 -0.42
CA ASN A 77 9.57 -11.23 -0.52
C ASN A 77 10.10 -10.45 0.71
N GLN A 78 9.25 -10.04 1.66
CA GLN A 78 9.68 -9.43 2.92
C GLN A 78 10.14 -10.45 3.98
N GLU A 79 10.02 -11.76 3.74
CA GLU A 79 10.51 -12.81 4.65
C GLU A 79 12.01 -13.14 4.50
N ARG A 80 12.84 -12.25 3.94
CA ARG A 80 14.30 -12.43 3.86
C ARG A 80 15.09 -11.48 4.72
#